data_AF-A0A3N5X447-F1
#
_entry.id   AF-A0A3N5X447-F1
#
_cell.length_a   1.000
_cell.length_b   1.000
_cell.length_c   1.000
_cell.angle_alpha   90.00
_cell.angle_beta   90.00
_cell.angle_gamma   90.00
#
_symmetry.space_group_name_H-M   'P 1'
#
loop_
_entity.id
_entity.type
_entity.pdbx_description
1 polymer ?
#
loop_
_entity_poly.entity_id
_entity_poly.type
_entity_poly.pdbx_seq_one_letter_code
_entity_poly.pdbx_strand_id
1 'polypeptide(L)'
;MQSLRLSPDGQLLSYIGPDEADTPQLWVRDLGDGSNRQLTHVAPPGVTSYVWAENTRFVCHERRDDGNPRLVGLELVSGTERFPLAHVKPISFEARDGVRIHGYLTLPVGVPARKLPLVVWVHGGPYLRDAWGYDRIGQLFVNRGYAFLRINFRGSRGFGRQFKLISFKQWGGTMQNDIIDGVEWVVRRGI
;
A
#
# COMPACT_ATOMS: atom_id res chain seq x y z
N MET A 1 -13.38 0.95 -11.25
CA MET A 1 -14.36 1.64 -10.39
C MET A 1 -13.92 3.08 -10.30
N GLN A 2 -14.69 4.02 -10.85
CA GLN A 2 -14.37 5.45 -10.80
C GLN A 2 -14.28 5.86 -9.32
N SER A 3 -13.09 6.24 -8.88
CA SER A 3 -12.84 6.61 -7.49
C SER A 3 -13.10 8.10 -7.32
N LEU A 4 -14.34 8.45 -7.01
CA LEU A 4 -14.72 9.77 -6.54
C LEU A 4 -14.61 9.77 -5.01
N ARG A 5 -13.96 10.78 -4.44
CA ARG A 5 -13.74 10.88 -2.98
C ARG A 5 -13.93 12.31 -2.52
N LEU A 6 -14.50 12.47 -1.34
CA LEU A 6 -14.56 13.75 -0.64
C LEU A 6 -13.23 13.99 0.10
N SER A 7 -12.76 15.25 0.15
CA SER A 7 -11.62 15.64 0.99
C SER A 7 -11.96 15.50 2.48
N PRO A 8 -10.96 15.32 3.36
CA PRO A 8 -11.20 15.18 4.80
C PRO A 8 -11.98 16.33 5.45
N ASP A 9 -11.86 17.56 4.94
CA ASP A 9 -12.63 18.72 5.41
C ASP A 9 -13.98 18.92 4.71
N GLY A 10 -14.31 18.08 3.73
CA GLY A 10 -15.58 18.15 3.01
C GLY A 10 -15.70 19.25 1.96
N GLN A 11 -14.62 19.97 1.63
CA GLN A 11 -14.67 21.10 0.70
C GLN A 11 -14.40 20.74 -0.76
N LEU A 12 -13.68 19.63 -1.01
CA LEU A 12 -13.25 19.24 -2.34
C LEU A 12 -13.75 17.84 -2.71
N LEU A 13 -14.07 17.65 -3.99
CA LEU A 13 -14.37 16.37 -4.59
C LEU A 13 -13.22 15.98 -5.51
N SER A 14 -12.46 14.95 -5.16
CA SER A 14 -11.40 14.41 -6.01
C SER A 14 -11.94 13.28 -6.90
N TYR A 15 -11.37 13.16 -8.10
CA TYR A 15 -11.69 12.07 -9.04
C TYR A 15 -10.54 11.82 -10.02
N ILE A 16 -10.55 10.64 -10.66
CA ILE A 16 -9.70 10.37 -11.82
C ILE A 16 -10.48 10.74 -13.08
N GLY A 17 -9.92 11.61 -13.92
CA GLY A 17 -10.51 12.08 -15.16
C GLY A 17 -9.45 12.28 -16.25
N PRO A 18 -9.82 12.22 -17.54
CA PRO A 18 -8.87 12.38 -18.64
C PRO A 18 -8.31 13.81 -18.70
N ASP A 19 -7.06 13.95 -19.14
CA ASP A 19 -6.54 15.20 -19.69
C ASP A 19 -6.85 15.34 -21.19
N GLU A 20 -6.31 16.37 -21.85
CA GLU A 20 -6.51 16.63 -23.28
C GLU A 20 -6.05 15.48 -24.19
N ALA A 21 -5.12 14.64 -23.71
CA ALA A 21 -4.61 13.48 -24.43
C ALA A 21 -5.33 12.17 -24.03
N ASP A 22 -6.46 12.26 -23.33
CA ASP A 22 -7.22 11.12 -22.77
C ASP A 22 -6.41 10.29 -21.76
N THR A 23 -5.36 10.87 -21.18
CA THR A 23 -4.57 10.20 -20.13
C THR A 23 -5.26 10.41 -18.78
N PRO A 24 -5.52 9.35 -18.00
CA PRO A 24 -6.11 9.50 -16.67
C PRO A 24 -5.24 10.33 -15.72
N GLN A 25 -5.78 11.43 -15.21
CA GLN A 25 -5.14 12.30 -14.22
C GLN A 25 -6.00 12.42 -12.97
N LEU A 26 -5.39 12.85 -11.87
CA LEU A 26 -6.10 13.24 -10.67
C LEU A 26 -6.62 14.68 -10.83
N TRP A 27 -7.90 14.87 -10.54
CA TRP A 27 -8.59 16.15 -10.55
C TRP A 27 -9.22 16.41 -9.18
N VAL A 28 -9.45 17.70 -8.89
CA VAL A 28 -10.31 18.14 -7.80
C VAL A 28 -11.35 19.14 -8.31
N ARG A 29 -12.54 19.05 -7.74
CA ARG A 29 -13.61 20.02 -7.87
C ARG A 29 -13.82 20.71 -6.53
N ASP A 30 -13.82 22.03 -6.51
CA ASP A 30 -14.24 22.80 -5.34
C ASP A 30 -15.77 22.79 -5.25
N LEU A 31 -16.30 22.44 -4.07
CA LEU A 31 -17.74 22.31 -3.86
C LEU A 31 -18.43 23.65 -3.57
N GLY A 32 -17.67 24.69 -3.20
CA GLY A 32 -18.19 26.04 -2.94
C GLY A 32 -18.43 26.82 -4.23
N ASP A 33 -17.48 26.80 -5.17
CA ASP A 33 -17.57 27.57 -6.42
C ASP A 33 -17.76 26.71 -7.68
N GLY A 34 -17.59 25.39 -7.57
CA GLY A 34 -17.75 24.47 -8.70
C GLY A 34 -16.60 24.48 -9.71
N SER A 35 -15.48 25.13 -9.40
CA SER A 35 -14.27 25.09 -10.24
C SER A 35 -13.63 23.70 -10.22
N ASN A 36 -12.97 23.33 -11.33
CA ASN A 36 -12.21 22.08 -11.44
C ASN A 36 -10.73 22.41 -11.69
N ARG A 37 -9.83 21.61 -11.11
CA ARG A 37 -8.38 21.74 -11.27
C ARG A 37 -7.74 20.37 -11.43
N GLN A 38 -6.92 20.21 -12.48
CA GLN A 38 -6.04 19.06 -12.65
C GLN A 38 -4.88 19.16 -11.65
N LEU A 39 -4.60 18.07 -10.95
CA LEU A 39 -3.54 18.00 -9.95
C LEU A 39 -2.27 17.29 -10.44
N THR A 40 -2.40 16.33 -11.36
CA THR A 40 -1.28 15.54 -11.88
C THR A 40 -1.09 15.74 -13.36
N HIS A 41 0.16 15.59 -13.82
CA HIS A 41 0.55 15.61 -15.23
C HIS A 41 1.47 14.42 -15.50
N VAL A 42 0.97 13.20 -15.27
CA VAL A 42 1.77 11.97 -15.42
C VAL A 42 1.59 11.35 -16.81
N ALA A 43 2.64 10.74 -17.33
CA ALA A 43 2.61 10.04 -18.62
C ALA A 43 1.69 8.79 -18.59
N PRO A 44 1.25 8.28 -19.75
CA PRO A 44 0.50 7.03 -19.84
C PRO A 44 1.18 5.87 -19.08
N PRO A 45 0.42 5.02 -18.36
CA PRO A 45 -1.04 4.85 -18.44
C PRO A 45 -1.85 5.83 -17.55
N GLY A 46 -1.21 6.82 -16.92
CA GLY A 46 -1.88 7.77 -16.05
C GLY A 46 -2.11 7.28 -14.62
N VAL A 47 -2.85 8.06 -13.84
CA VAL A 47 -3.25 7.74 -12.46
C VAL A 47 -4.38 6.72 -12.48
N THR A 48 -4.16 5.57 -11.85
CA THR A 48 -5.15 4.47 -11.77
C THR A 48 -5.80 4.34 -10.40
N SER A 49 -5.15 4.85 -9.36
CA SER A 49 -5.66 4.85 -7.99
C SER A 49 -5.06 5.99 -7.17
N TYR A 50 -5.84 6.49 -6.22
CA TYR A 50 -5.38 7.50 -5.27
C TYR A 50 -6.18 7.42 -3.96
N VAL A 51 -5.66 8.10 -2.94
CA VAL A 51 -6.26 8.24 -1.62
C VAL A 51 -5.82 9.56 -0.99
N TRP A 52 -6.71 10.22 -0.27
CA TRP A 52 -6.31 11.36 0.55
C TRP A 52 -5.36 10.91 1.66
N ALA A 53 -4.34 11.72 1.95
CA ALA A 53 -3.77 11.65 3.29
C ALA A 53 -4.88 12.02 4.29
N GLU A 54 -4.72 11.73 5.58
CA GLU A 54 -5.71 12.08 6.62
C GLU A 54 -5.75 13.60 6.91
N ASN A 55 -5.52 14.42 5.89
CA ASN A 55 -5.57 15.87 5.84
C ASN A 55 -5.87 16.31 4.40
N THR A 56 -6.34 17.55 4.22
CA THR A 56 -6.63 18.11 2.88
C THR A 56 -5.39 18.62 2.15
N ARG A 57 -4.20 18.47 2.72
CA ARG A 57 -2.97 18.99 2.11
C ARG A 57 -2.37 18.03 1.10
N PHE A 58 -2.56 16.72 1.27
CA PHE A 58 -1.90 15.72 0.44
C PHE A 58 -2.84 14.68 -0.12
N VAL A 59 -2.60 14.29 -1.37
CA VAL A 59 -3.16 13.08 -1.99
C VAL A 59 -2.04 12.12 -2.33
N CYS A 60 -2.18 10.86 -1.95
CA CYS A 60 -1.25 9.80 -2.32
C CYS A 60 -1.78 9.04 -3.53
N HIS A 61 -0.94 8.81 -4.52
CA HIS A 61 -1.30 8.01 -5.69
C HIS A 61 -0.17 7.07 -6.10
N GLU A 62 -0.53 6.06 -6.89
CA GLU A 62 0.45 5.23 -7.58
C GLU A 62 0.95 5.95 -8.83
N ARG A 63 2.27 5.90 -9.06
CA ARG A 63 2.92 6.30 -10.30
C ARG A 63 3.72 5.13 -10.84
N ARG A 64 3.75 4.92 -12.16
CA ARG A 64 4.54 3.86 -12.80
C ARG A 64 5.66 4.47 -13.60
N ASP A 65 6.83 4.61 -12.97
CA ASP A 65 8.05 5.01 -13.67
C ASP A 65 8.71 3.74 -14.19
N ASP A 66 9.00 3.67 -15.49
CA ASP A 66 9.70 2.55 -16.13
C ASP A 66 9.06 1.17 -15.84
N GLY A 67 7.73 1.14 -15.67
CA GLY A 67 6.96 -0.06 -15.33
C GLY A 67 6.94 -0.45 -13.85
N ASN A 68 7.76 0.19 -13.00
CA ASN A 68 7.80 -0.06 -11.57
C ASN A 68 6.85 0.87 -10.80
N PRO A 69 5.87 0.33 -10.06
CA PRO A 69 4.93 1.17 -9.36
C PRO A 69 5.58 1.77 -8.10
N ARG A 70 5.42 3.09 -7.94
CA ARG A 70 5.87 3.89 -6.80
C ARG A 70 4.66 4.56 -6.15
N LEU A 71 4.73 4.75 -4.85
CA LEU A 71 3.77 5.56 -4.11
C LEU A 71 4.36 6.96 -3.97
N VAL A 72 3.58 7.98 -4.32
CA VAL A 72 3.98 9.38 -4.20
C VAL A 72 2.91 10.16 -3.46
N GLY A 73 3.34 11.10 -2.61
CA GLY A 73 2.46 12.11 -2.01
C GLY A 73 2.48 13.36 -2.86
N LEU A 74 1.32 13.91 -3.19
CA LEU A 74 1.16 15.13 -3.97
C LEU A 74 0.63 16.23 -3.05
N GLU A 75 1.32 17.37 -2.96
CA GLU A 75 0.81 18.53 -2.24
C GLU A 75 -0.22 19.28 -3.08
N LEU A 76 -1.42 19.47 -2.53
CA LEU A 76 -2.56 19.99 -3.28
C LEU A 76 -2.36 21.42 -3.82
N VAL A 77 -1.72 22.30 -3.04
CA VAL A 77 -1.58 23.71 -3.41
C VAL A 77 -0.55 23.87 -4.53
N SER A 78 0.61 23.25 -4.37
CA SER A 78 1.73 23.40 -5.29
C SER A 78 1.69 22.44 -6.48
N GLY A 79 0.89 21.36 -6.42
CA GLY A 79 0.96 20.26 -7.39
C GLY A 79 2.30 19.54 -7.38
N THR A 80 3.15 19.79 -6.38
CA THR A 80 4.49 19.21 -6.30
C THR A 80 4.42 17.91 -5.52
N GLU A 81 5.10 16.89 -6.03
CA GLU A 81 5.29 15.67 -5.26
C GLU A 81 6.18 15.94 -4.05
N ARG A 82 5.70 15.51 -2.89
CA ARG A 82 6.37 15.60 -1.61
C ARG A 82 6.52 14.20 -1.03
N PHE A 83 7.70 13.93 -0.49
CA PHE A 83 8.08 12.70 0.20
C PHE A 83 8.10 11.46 -0.73
N PRO A 84 9.26 10.84 -0.98
CA PRO A 84 9.24 9.46 -1.45
C PRO A 84 8.59 8.62 -0.35
N LEU A 85 7.37 8.13 -0.60
CA LEU A 85 6.74 7.18 0.30
C LEU A 85 7.57 5.91 0.29
N ALA A 86 7.64 5.24 1.44
CA ALA A 86 8.39 4.01 1.55
C ALA A 86 7.81 2.96 0.59
N HIS A 87 8.69 2.31 -0.17
CA HIS A 87 8.27 1.33 -1.16
C HIS A 87 7.76 0.07 -0.47
N VAL A 88 6.50 -0.28 -0.75
CA VAL A 88 5.89 -1.54 -0.32
C VAL A 88 6.42 -2.68 -1.19
N LYS A 89 7.36 -3.45 -0.67
CA LYS A 89 8.01 -4.52 -1.42
C LYS A 89 7.26 -5.85 -1.23
N PRO A 90 6.78 -6.51 -2.31
CA PRO A 90 6.26 -7.86 -2.20
C PRO A 90 7.36 -8.83 -1.77
N ILE A 91 7.04 -9.75 -0.88
CA ILE A 91 7.93 -10.81 -0.42
C ILE A 91 7.25 -12.18 -0.53
N SER A 92 8.07 -13.22 -0.60
CA SER A 92 7.60 -14.61 -0.49
C SER A 92 8.68 -15.50 0.12
N PHE A 93 8.25 -16.50 0.87
CA PHE A 93 9.12 -17.48 1.50
C PHE A 93 8.40 -18.80 1.71
N GLU A 94 9.17 -19.86 1.97
CA GLU A 94 8.61 -21.16 2.35
C GLU A 94 8.50 -21.21 3.87
N ALA A 95 7.29 -21.50 4.36
CA ALA A 95 7.06 -21.84 5.75
C ALA A 95 7.71 -23.19 6.08
N ARG A 96 7.82 -23.49 7.38
CA ARG A 96 8.47 -24.71 7.89
C ARG A 96 7.87 -26.03 7.38
N ASP A 97 6.63 -26.00 6.90
CA ASP A 97 5.93 -27.15 6.30
C ASP A 97 5.90 -27.11 4.76
N GLY A 98 6.71 -26.25 4.14
CA GLY A 98 6.87 -26.14 2.68
C GLY A 98 5.79 -25.30 1.99
N VAL A 99 4.82 -24.75 2.72
CA VAL A 99 3.82 -23.86 2.13
C VAL A 99 4.48 -22.55 1.72
N ARG A 100 4.28 -22.12 0.47
CA ARG A 100 4.72 -20.80 0.00
C ARG A 100 3.81 -19.73 0.59
N ILE A 101 4.38 -18.83 1.40
CA ILE A 101 3.71 -17.69 2.01
C ILE A 101 4.09 -16.40 1.28
N HIS A 102 3.13 -15.50 1.14
CA HIS A 102 3.27 -14.22 0.47
C HIS A 102 3.02 -13.07 1.45
N GLY A 103 3.60 -11.91 1.19
CA GLY A 103 3.41 -10.76 2.04
C GLY A 103 4.02 -9.50 1.47
N TYR A 104 4.13 -8.48 2.31
CA TYR A 104 4.77 -7.22 1.98
C TYR A 104 5.70 -6.78 3.10
N LEU A 105 6.87 -6.27 2.73
CA LEU A 105 7.83 -5.65 3.63
C LEU A 105 8.03 -4.20 3.19
N THR A 106 7.83 -3.27 4.12
CA THR A 106 8.07 -1.85 3.88
C THR A 106 9.17 -1.39 4.83
N LEU A 107 10.17 -0.68 4.30
CA LEU A 107 11.35 -0.24 5.05
C LEU A 107 11.44 1.29 5.08
N PRO A 108 11.99 1.89 6.15
CA PRO A 108 12.19 3.34 6.22
C PRO A 108 13.04 3.87 5.06
N VAL A 109 12.69 5.05 4.56
CA VAL A 109 13.47 5.72 3.51
C VAL A 109 14.70 6.40 4.12
N GLY A 110 15.86 6.21 3.50
CA GLY A 110 17.11 6.84 3.93
C GLY A 110 17.75 6.23 5.19
N VAL A 111 17.16 5.17 5.76
CA VAL A 111 17.72 4.43 6.90
C VAL A 111 18.28 3.10 6.41
N PRO A 112 19.51 2.71 6.81
CA PRO A 112 20.03 1.39 6.50
C PRO A 112 19.10 0.28 7.01
N ALA A 113 18.80 -0.69 6.14
CA ALA A 113 17.96 -1.84 6.46
C ALA A 113 18.71 -2.87 7.31
N ARG A 114 19.07 -2.50 8.55
CA ARG A 114 19.84 -3.35 9.45
C ARG A 114 19.38 -3.19 10.90
N LYS A 115 18.96 -4.29 11.52
CA LYS A 115 18.52 -4.38 12.92
C LYS A 115 17.48 -3.30 13.28
N LEU A 116 16.51 -3.11 12.39
CA LEU A 116 15.41 -2.19 12.59
C LEU A 116 14.39 -2.80 13.56
N PRO A 117 13.75 -1.98 14.41
CA PRO A 117 12.59 -2.47 15.14
C PRO A 117 11.49 -2.87 14.15
N LEU A 118 10.91 -4.05 14.34
CA LEU A 118 9.92 -4.61 13.43
C LEU A 118 8.51 -4.54 14.01
N VAL A 119 7.57 -4.00 13.22
CA VAL A 119 6.13 -4.14 13.46
C VAL A 119 5.58 -5.21 12.53
N VAL A 120 4.89 -6.19 13.10
CA VAL A 120 4.18 -7.24 12.36
C VAL A 120 2.70 -6.88 12.35
N TRP A 121 2.16 -6.64 11.16
CA TRP A 121 0.76 -6.34 10.95
C TRP A 121 0.04 -7.58 10.40
N VAL A 122 -0.96 -8.02 11.14
CA VAL A 122 -1.75 -9.20 10.82
C VAL A 122 -3.16 -8.73 10.45
N HIS A 123 -3.53 -8.89 9.18
CA HIS A 123 -4.89 -8.55 8.74
C HIS A 123 -5.94 -9.46 9.39
N GLY A 124 -7.18 -8.97 9.49
CA GLY A 124 -8.31 -9.77 9.97
C GLY A 124 -8.67 -10.93 9.03
N GLY A 125 -9.58 -11.82 9.45
CA GLY A 125 -10.04 -12.92 8.62
C GLY A 125 -10.02 -14.28 9.33
N PRO A 126 -9.97 -15.37 8.55
CA PRO A 126 -8.82 -15.68 7.70
C PRO A 126 -8.98 -15.34 6.21
N TYR A 127 -10.18 -14.97 5.78
CA TYR A 127 -10.51 -14.81 4.37
C TYR A 127 -10.39 -13.37 3.85
N LEU A 128 -9.55 -12.53 4.48
CA LEU A 128 -9.10 -11.28 3.87
C LEU A 128 -7.70 -11.49 3.28
N ARG A 129 -7.09 -10.42 2.77
CA ARG A 129 -5.67 -10.38 2.43
C ARG A 129 -5.21 -8.94 2.55
N ASP A 130 -3.94 -8.76 2.87
CA ASP A 130 -3.23 -7.55 2.52
C ASP A 130 -2.95 -7.53 1.01
N ALA A 131 -3.07 -6.33 0.43
CA ALA A 131 -2.77 -6.07 -0.97
C ALA A 131 -1.64 -5.06 -1.09
N TRP A 132 -1.01 -5.08 -2.25
CA TRP A 132 -0.08 -4.05 -2.66
C TRP A 132 -0.83 -2.73 -2.88
N GLY A 133 -0.24 -1.61 -2.46
CA GLY A 133 -0.84 -0.28 -2.59
C GLY A 133 -0.45 0.63 -1.42
N TYR A 134 -1.05 1.82 -1.37
CA TYR A 134 -0.84 2.76 -0.27
C TYR A 134 -1.31 2.15 1.06
N ASP A 135 -0.38 2.07 2.00
CA ASP A 135 -0.60 1.54 3.36
C ASP A 135 -0.27 2.64 4.37
N ARG A 136 -1.31 3.38 4.79
CA ARG A 136 -1.16 4.48 5.75
C ARG A 136 -0.48 4.04 7.05
N ILE A 137 -0.87 2.87 7.58
CA ILE A 137 -0.34 2.39 8.85
C ILE A 137 1.13 2.00 8.68
N GLY A 138 1.46 1.31 7.59
CA GLY A 138 2.84 1.04 7.23
C GLY A 138 3.66 2.33 7.10
N GLN A 139 3.17 3.32 6.37
CA GLN A 139 3.85 4.63 6.21
C GLN A 139 4.08 5.33 7.55
N LEU A 140 3.12 5.26 8.49
CA LEU A 140 3.25 5.84 9.83
C LEU A 140 4.45 5.25 10.61
N PHE A 141 4.60 3.93 10.57
CA PHE A 141 5.65 3.22 11.30
C PHE A 141 7.02 3.35 10.63
N VAL A 142 7.08 3.17 9.30
CA VAL A 142 8.36 3.27 8.58
C VAL A 142 8.92 4.69 8.58
N ASN A 143 8.07 5.71 8.62
CA ASN A 143 8.51 7.09 8.82
C ASN A 143 9.19 7.30 10.19
N ARG A 144 8.89 6.47 11.19
CA ARG A 144 9.50 6.48 12.54
C ARG A 144 10.67 5.51 12.69
N GLY A 145 11.17 4.95 11.58
CA GLY A 145 12.33 4.07 11.60
C GLY A 145 12.04 2.59 11.87
N TYR A 146 10.77 2.16 11.82
CA TYR A 146 10.40 0.75 11.96
C TYR A 146 10.38 0.05 10.61
N ALA A 147 10.77 -1.22 10.56
CA ALA A 147 10.36 -2.11 9.48
C ALA A 147 8.89 -2.51 9.69
N PHE A 148 8.13 -2.63 8.61
CA PHE A 148 6.70 -3.00 8.67
C PHE A 148 6.43 -4.22 7.80
N LEU A 149 6.03 -5.33 8.44
CA LEU A 149 5.81 -6.63 7.81
C LEU A 149 4.32 -6.98 7.80
N ARG A 150 3.81 -7.32 6.62
CA ARG A 150 2.46 -7.85 6.40
C ARG A 150 2.55 -9.26 5.83
N ILE A 151 1.85 -10.22 6.41
CA ILE A 151 1.88 -11.62 5.98
C ILE A 151 0.47 -12.06 5.59
N ASN A 152 0.32 -12.50 4.34
CA ASN A 152 -0.87 -13.21 3.87
C ASN A 152 -0.72 -14.70 4.24
N PHE A 153 -1.05 -15.02 5.49
CA PHE A 153 -0.99 -16.38 6.04
C PHE A 153 -1.96 -17.33 5.31
N ARG A 154 -1.75 -18.65 5.44
CA ARG A 154 -2.60 -19.68 4.82
C ARG A 154 -4.08 -19.44 5.13
N GLY A 155 -4.93 -19.51 4.11
CA GLY A 155 -6.33 -19.13 4.22
C GLY A 155 -6.67 -17.77 3.60
N SER A 156 -5.68 -16.88 3.46
CA SER A 156 -5.85 -15.57 2.83
C SER A 156 -6.39 -15.69 1.40
N ARG A 157 -7.24 -14.75 0.99
CA ARG A 157 -7.84 -14.78 -0.35
C ARG A 157 -6.82 -14.52 -1.45
N GLY A 158 -7.11 -15.03 -2.66
CA GLY A 158 -6.33 -14.71 -3.87
C GLY A 158 -5.12 -15.59 -4.16
N PHE A 159 -4.92 -16.67 -3.39
CA PHE A 159 -3.81 -17.64 -3.56
C PHE A 159 -4.28 -19.04 -3.97
N GLY A 160 -5.51 -19.14 -4.51
CA GLY A 160 -6.08 -20.39 -4.98
C GLY A 160 -6.82 -21.21 -3.92
N ARG A 161 -7.59 -22.20 -4.39
CA ARG A 161 -8.47 -23.03 -3.54
C ARG A 161 -7.69 -23.84 -2.51
N GLN A 162 -6.54 -24.41 -2.89
CA GLN A 162 -5.73 -25.24 -1.99
C GLN A 162 -5.20 -24.43 -0.81
N PHE A 163 -4.71 -23.21 -1.05
CA PHE A 163 -4.24 -22.31 0.00
C PHE A 163 -5.33 -21.96 1.03
N LYS A 164 -6.59 -21.85 0.56
CA LYS A 164 -7.75 -21.72 1.45
C LYS A 164 -8.05 -23.01 2.22
N LEU A 165 -7.94 -24.16 1.57
CA LEU A 165 -8.29 -25.45 2.19
C LEU A 165 -7.35 -25.84 3.33
N ILE A 166 -6.05 -25.56 3.19
CA ILE A 166 -5.05 -25.91 4.20
C ILE A 166 -5.16 -25.07 5.48
N SER A 167 -6.03 -24.05 5.52
CA SER A 167 -6.29 -23.26 6.74
C SER A 167 -7.43 -23.80 7.60
N PHE A 168 -8.22 -24.78 7.12
CA PHE A 168 -9.35 -25.30 7.87
C PHE A 168 -8.88 -26.04 9.13
N LYS A 169 -9.50 -25.73 10.27
CA LYS A 169 -9.13 -26.25 11.60
C LYS A 169 -7.71 -25.85 12.06
N GLN A 170 -7.13 -24.79 11.47
CA GLN A 170 -5.77 -24.33 11.79
C GLN A 170 -5.72 -22.93 12.40
N TRP A 171 -6.86 -22.41 12.89
CA TRP A 171 -6.93 -21.12 13.57
C TRP A 171 -6.19 -21.19 14.90
N GLY A 172 -5.20 -20.33 15.10
CA GLY A 172 -4.28 -20.44 16.23
C GLY A 172 -3.26 -21.59 16.12
N GLY A 173 -3.36 -22.42 15.08
CA GLY A 173 -2.43 -23.51 14.77
C GLY A 173 -1.41 -23.11 13.72
N THR A 174 -1.31 -23.88 12.64
CA THR A 174 -0.28 -23.65 11.60
C THR A 174 -0.34 -22.29 10.90
N MET A 175 -1.46 -21.57 10.98
CA MET A 175 -1.53 -20.18 10.51
C MET A 175 -0.62 -19.23 11.31
N GLN A 176 -0.43 -19.49 12.61
CA GLN A 176 0.51 -18.71 13.43
C GLN A 176 1.96 -18.99 13.01
N ASN A 177 2.26 -20.22 12.59
CA ASN A 177 3.58 -20.57 12.09
C ASN A 177 3.93 -19.76 10.84
N ASP A 178 2.99 -19.49 9.94
CA ASP A 178 3.25 -18.65 8.76
C ASP A 178 3.73 -17.24 9.15
N ILE A 179 3.15 -16.67 10.22
CA ILE A 179 3.52 -15.34 10.73
C ILE A 179 4.89 -15.40 11.39
N ILE A 180 5.13 -16.39 12.25
CA ILE A 180 6.41 -16.60 12.94
C ILE A 180 7.54 -16.82 11.92
N ASP A 181 7.31 -17.69 10.94
CA ASP A 181 8.28 -17.99 9.88
C ASP A 181 8.59 -16.75 9.02
N GLY A 182 7.59 -15.87 8.83
CA GLY A 182 7.77 -14.57 8.18
C GLY A 182 8.67 -13.63 8.98
N VAL A 183 8.49 -13.56 10.31
CA VAL A 183 9.36 -12.79 11.20
C VAL A 183 10.79 -13.33 11.15
N GLU A 184 10.97 -14.64 11.30
CA GLU A 184 12.28 -15.29 11.24
C GLU A 184 12.96 -15.11 9.87
N TRP A 185 12.17 -15.06 8.79
CA TRP A 185 12.67 -14.79 7.44
C TRP A 185 13.24 -13.37 7.31
N VAL A 186 12.62 -12.37 7.96
CA VAL A 186 13.10 -10.98 8.01
C VAL A 186 14.36 -10.89 8.88
N VAL A 187 14.33 -11.46 10.09
CA VAL A 187 15.46 -11.45 11.03
C VAL A 187 16.71 -12.10 10.44
N ARG A 188 16.57 -13.23 9.73
CA ARG A 188 17.70 -13.90 9.05
C ARG A 188 18.36 -13.04 7.97
N ARG A 189 17.67 -12.02 7.45
CA ARG A 189 18.22 -11.05 6.49
C ARG A 189 18.92 -9.87 7.16
N GLY A 190 19.01 -9.89 8.49
CA GLY A 190 19.63 -8.84 9.28
C GLY A 190 18.80 -7.57 9.37
N ILE A 191 17.54 -7.62 8.93
CA ILE A 191 16.56 -6.54 9.10
C ILE A 191 16.05 -6.59 10.52
#